data_AF-A0A9R0JX23-F1
#
_entry.id   AF-A0A9R0JX23-F1
#
_cell.length_a   1.000
_cell.length_b   1.000
_cell.length_c   1.000
_cell.angle_alpha   90.00
_cell.angle_beta   90.00
_cell.angle_gamma   90.00
#
_symmetry.space_group_name_H-M   'P 1'
#
loop_
_entity.id
_entity.type
_entity.pdbx_description
1 polymer ?
#
loop_
_entity_poly.entity_id
_entity_poly.type
_entity_poly.pdbx_seq_one_letter_code
_entity_poly.pdbx_strand_id
1 'polypeptide(L)'
;MMNFTKEKKLPVFRNLTCLHHKRMDEVTFRLLNYAPSLKSLIVEIQLWGLKRNLKFVPEHLPCLESVDIHQFCGEEDEIDVLSYILKAAPAFEVGENWNYG
;
A
#
# COMPACT_ATOMS: atom_id res chain seq x y z
N MET A 1 -0.70 26.65 9.16
CA MET A 1 -0.64 25.26 9.68
C MET A 1 -2.06 24.69 9.65
N MET A 2 -2.37 23.77 8.74
CA MET A 2 -3.68 23.11 8.74
C MET A 2 -3.64 21.94 9.73
N ASN A 3 -4.34 22.11 10.85
CA ASN A 3 -4.61 21.04 11.81
C ASN A 3 -5.62 20.07 11.18
N PHE A 4 -5.15 18.90 10.76
CA PHE A 4 -6.00 17.77 10.37
C PHE A 4 -6.50 17.01 11.61
N THR A 5 -7.18 17.70 12.54
CA THR A 5 -7.82 17.09 13.71
C THR A 5 -9.32 17.02 13.51
N LYS A 6 -9.75 15.97 12.80
CA LYS A 6 -11.06 15.30 12.85
C LYS A 6 -10.97 14.16 11.86
N GLU A 7 -11.43 12.97 12.24
CA GLU A 7 -11.59 11.80 11.37
C GLU A 7 -12.52 12.13 10.19
N LYS A 8 -12.03 12.90 9.22
CA LYS A 8 -12.70 13.08 7.95
C LYS A 8 -12.55 11.74 7.24
N LYS A 9 -13.65 10.97 7.22
CA LYS A 9 -13.80 9.84 6.31
C LYS A 9 -13.51 10.39 4.90
N LEU A 10 -12.48 9.86 4.27
CA LEU A 10 -12.17 10.23 2.89
C LEU A 10 -13.32 9.73 2.00
N PRO A 11 -13.61 10.41 0.88
CA PRO A 11 -14.53 9.87 -0.11
C PRO A 11 -13.96 8.55 -0.67
N VAL A 12 -14.85 7.62 -1.03
CA VAL A 12 -14.44 6.38 -1.71
C VAL A 12 -14.04 6.71 -3.14
N PHE A 13 -12.80 6.45 -3.51
CA PHE A 13 -12.21 6.70 -4.82
C PHE A 13 -12.47 5.51 -5.77
N ARG A 14 -13.73 5.32 -6.17
CA ARG A 14 -14.14 4.19 -7.04
C ARG A 14 -13.50 4.17 -8.43
N ASN A 15 -13.02 5.32 -8.91
CA ASN A 15 -12.41 5.43 -10.23
C ASN A 15 -10.88 5.54 -10.18
N LEU A 16 -10.29 5.50 -8.98
CA LEU A 16 -8.83 5.55 -8.83
C LEU A 16 -8.27 4.16 -9.12
N THR A 17 -7.61 4.01 -10.26
CA THR A 17 -7.03 2.74 -10.72
C THR A 17 -5.51 2.68 -10.54
N CYS A 18 -4.84 3.83 -10.40
CA CYS A 18 -3.40 3.91 -10.19
C CYS A 18 -3.09 4.94 -9.10
N LEU A 19 -2.18 4.60 -8.19
CA LEU A 19 -1.70 5.48 -7.13
C LEU A 19 -0.17 5.44 -7.13
N HIS A 20 0.43 6.59 -7.39
CA HIS A 20 1.86 6.81 -7.18
C HIS A 20 2.03 7.69 -5.95
N HIS A 21 2.66 7.17 -4.91
CA HIS A 21 2.90 7.92 -3.69
C HIS A 21 4.35 7.80 -3.25
N LYS A 22 4.96 8.94 -2.90
CA LYS A 22 6.40 9.00 -2.61
C LYS A 22 6.80 8.22 -1.35
N ARG A 23 5.88 7.95 -0.43
CA ARG A 23 6.19 7.27 0.83
C ARG A 23 5.09 6.31 1.19
N MET A 24 5.45 5.14 1.70
CA MET A 24 4.50 4.23 2.32
C MET A 24 4.24 4.64 3.79
N ASP A 25 3.27 5.53 4.00
CA ASP A 25 2.92 6.08 5.32
C ASP A 25 1.45 5.85 5.71
N GLU A 26 1.05 6.31 6.90
CA GLU A 26 -0.34 6.21 7.38
C GLU A 26 -1.35 6.81 6.40
N VAL A 27 -0.99 7.92 5.73
CA VAL A 27 -1.87 8.57 4.77
C VAL A 27 -2.08 7.67 3.56
N THR A 28 -1.02 7.04 3.07
CA THR A 28 -1.04 6.09 1.97
C THR A 28 -1.91 4.88 2.32
N PHE A 29 -1.67 4.29 3.48
CA PHE A 29 -2.48 3.18 4.00
C PHE A 29 -3.97 3.53 4.12
N ARG A 30 -4.29 4.74 4.60
CA ARG A 30 -5.67 5.23 4.63
C ARG A 30 -6.23 5.37 3.22
N LEU A 31 -5.50 5.97 2.27
CA LEU A 31 -5.94 6.11 0.88
C LEU A 31 -6.27 4.76 0.24
N LEU A 32 -5.44 3.73 0.48
CA LEU A 32 -5.66 2.37 -0.01
C LEU A 32 -7.01 1.81 0.46
N ASN A 33 -7.40 2.01 1.72
CA ASN A 33 -8.70 1.59 2.24
C ASN A 33 -9.91 2.28 1.56
N TYR A 34 -9.71 3.41 0.89
CA TYR A 34 -10.75 4.13 0.16
C TYR A 34 -10.67 3.93 -1.36
N ALA A 35 -9.75 3.12 -1.87
CA ALA A 35 -9.53 2.92 -3.30
C ALA A 35 -9.78 1.46 -3.73
N PRO A 36 -11.04 0.96 -3.67
CA PRO A 36 -11.34 -0.45 -3.91
C PRO A 36 -11.05 -0.92 -5.35
N SER A 37 -10.98 0.01 -6.31
CA SER A 37 -10.74 -0.28 -7.73
C SER A 37 -9.28 -0.03 -8.14
N LEU A 38 -8.39 0.15 -7.17
CA LEU A 38 -6.97 0.35 -7.42
C LEU A 38 -6.37 -0.92 -8.03
N LYS A 39 -5.71 -0.76 -9.18
CA LYS A 39 -5.04 -1.83 -9.94
C LYS A 39 -3.52 -1.76 -9.81
N SER A 40 -2.98 -0.56 -9.70
CA SER A 40 -1.53 -0.33 -9.65
C SER A 40 -1.15 0.59 -8.50
N LEU A 41 -0.18 0.15 -7.70
CA LEU A 41 0.41 0.90 -6.61
C LEU A 41 1.92 1.09 -6.86
N ILE A 42 2.38 2.33 -6.92
CA ILE A 42 3.80 2.67 -7.03
C ILE A 42 4.20 3.44 -5.77
N VAL A 43 5.13 2.89 -4.99
CA VAL A 43 5.54 3.48 -3.70
C VAL A 43 7.03 3.40 -3.46
N GLU A 44 7.59 4.41 -2.79
CA GLU A 44 8.89 4.27 -2.15
C GLU A 44 8.69 3.78 -0.70
N ILE A 45 9.30 2.65 -0.37
CA ILE A 45 9.30 2.15 1.00
C ILE A 45 10.55 2.68 1.67
N GLN A 46 10.36 3.66 2.56
CA GLN A 46 11.36 4.14 3.50
C GLN A 46 10.67 4.20 4.86
N LEU A 47 10.84 3.16 5.68
CA LEU A 47 10.13 3.06 6.96
C LEU A 47 10.81 3.80 8.12
N TRP A 48 11.66 4.78 7.81
CA TRP A 48 12.44 5.56 8.78
C TRP A 48 11.50 6.27 9.76
N GLY A 49 11.34 5.69 10.95
CA GLY A 49 10.48 6.23 12.01
C GLY A 49 9.00 5.86 11.92
N LEU A 50 8.61 4.91 11.05
CA LEU A 50 7.25 4.39 11.05
C LEU A 50 7.05 3.51 12.29
N LYS A 51 6.58 4.10 13.39
CA LYS A 51 6.10 3.32 14.54
C LYS A 51 4.96 2.43 14.03
N ARG A 52 5.19 1.12 13.95
CA ARG A 52 4.26 0.05 13.54
C ARG A 52 2.81 0.34 13.98
N ASN A 53 2.07 1.11 13.17
CA ASN A 53 0.65 1.34 13.39
C ASN A 53 -0.10 0.52 12.34
N LEU A 54 -0.06 -0.80 12.55
CA LEU A 54 -0.75 -1.80 11.74
C LEU A 54 -2.28 -1.59 11.68
N LYS A 55 -2.82 -0.68 12.50
CA LYS A 55 -4.23 -0.27 12.51
C LYS A 55 -4.73 0.31 11.19
N PHE A 56 -3.85 0.80 10.33
CA PHE A 56 -4.25 1.45 9.08
C PHE A 56 -4.01 0.59 7.84
N VAL A 57 -3.41 -0.58 8.00
CA VAL A 57 -3.12 -1.50 6.90
C VAL A 57 -4.41 -1.76 6.09
N PRO A 58 -4.34 -1.76 4.75
CA PRO A 58 -5.49 -2.04 3.92
C PRO A 58 -6.08 -3.42 4.24
N GLU A 59 -7.37 -3.46 4.51
CA GLU A 59 -8.08 -4.72 4.75
C GLU A 59 -8.39 -5.45 3.44
N HIS A 60 -8.66 -4.69 2.38
CA HIS A 60 -9.11 -5.25 1.11
C HIS A 60 -8.72 -4.38 -0.10
N LEU A 61 -7.97 -4.95 -1.03
CA LEU A 61 -7.52 -4.37 -2.30
C LEU A 61 -7.86 -5.32 -3.46
N PRO A 62 -9.16 -5.51 -3.74
CA PRO A 62 -9.64 -6.62 -4.58
C PRO A 62 -9.19 -6.54 -6.04
N CYS A 63 -8.87 -5.35 -6.54
CA CYS A 63 -8.45 -5.13 -7.93
C CYS A 63 -6.95 -4.94 -8.09
N LEU A 64 -6.16 -5.00 -7.01
CA LEU A 64 -4.74 -4.70 -7.08
C LEU A 64 -4.02 -5.83 -7.80
N GLU A 65 -3.45 -5.49 -8.96
CA GLU A 65 -2.81 -6.40 -9.90
C GLU A 65 -1.30 -6.16 -9.96
N SER A 66 -0.82 -4.96 -9.58
CA SER A 66 0.59 -4.58 -9.66
C SER A 66 1.03 -3.70 -8.48
N VAL A 67 2.23 -3.96 -7.98
CA VAL A 67 2.89 -3.19 -6.92
C VAL A 67 4.34 -2.96 -7.31
N ASP A 68 4.69 -1.72 -7.58
CA ASP A 68 6.06 -1.29 -7.87
C ASP A 68 6.65 -0.61 -6.63
N ILE A 69 7.79 -1.12 -6.18
CA ILE A 69 8.44 -0.67 -4.96
C ILE A 69 9.78 -0.07 -5.33
N HIS A 70 9.96 1.19 -4.97
CA HIS A 70 11.21 1.89 -5.14
C HIS A 70 11.95 1.97 -3.81
N GLN A 71 13.29 1.98 -3.88
CA GLN A 71 14.18 2.19 -2.74
C GLN A 71 14.02 1.15 -1.60
N PHE A 72 13.59 -0.07 -1.93
CA PHE A 72 13.51 -1.20 -0.99
C PHE A 72 14.89 -1.54 -0.43
N CYS A 73 15.05 -1.45 0.89
CA CYS A 73 16.30 -1.74 1.60
C CYS A 73 16.35 -3.18 2.13
N GLY A 74 15.23 -3.89 2.13
CA GLY A 74 15.14 -5.28 2.59
C GLY A 74 15.07 -5.42 4.11
N GLU A 75 14.64 -4.37 4.82
CA GLU A 75 14.45 -4.45 6.26
C GLU A 75 13.20 -5.28 6.59
N GLU A 76 13.19 -5.96 7.74
CA GLU A 76 12.06 -6.81 8.16
C GLU A 76 10.72 -6.07 8.14
N ASP A 77 10.73 -4.80 8.58
CA ASP A 77 9.52 -3.97 8.58
C ASP A 77 8.99 -3.72 7.14
N GLU A 78 9.88 -3.61 6.15
CA GLU A 78 9.50 -3.41 4.75
C GLU A 78 8.86 -4.67 4.18
N ILE A 79 9.43 -5.83 4.51
CA ILE A 79 8.90 -7.14 4.13
C ILE A 79 7.51 -7.35 4.73
N ASP A 80 7.32 -6.99 6.00
CA ASP A 80 6.02 -7.10 6.68
C ASP A 80 4.96 -6.24 5.99
N VAL A 81 5.25 -4.98 5.68
CA VAL A 81 4.34 -4.07 4.97
C VAL A 81 3.93 -4.65 3.61
N LEU A 82 4.89 -5.20 2.87
CA LEU A 82 4.60 -5.86 1.60
C LEU A 82 3.72 -7.09 1.78
N SER A 83 4.02 -7.94 2.78
CA SER A 83 3.20 -9.10 3.12
C SER A 83 1.74 -8.70 3.38
N TYR A 84 1.52 -7.59 4.09
CA TYR A 84 0.19 -7.09 4.35
C TYR A 84 -0.55 -6.61 3.10
N ILE A 85 0.10 -5.83 2.23
CA ILE A 85 -0.49 -5.38 0.97
C ILE A 85 -0.87 -6.58 0.11
N LEU A 86 0.03 -7.56 -0.02
CA LEU A 86 -0.19 -8.76 -0.82
C LEU A 86 -1.32 -9.63 -0.26
N LYS A 87 -1.41 -9.79 1.07
CA LYS A 87 -2.54 -10.49 1.71
C LYS A 87 -3.88 -9.80 1.47
N ALA A 88 -3.88 -8.47 1.39
CA ALA A 88 -5.08 -7.69 1.09
C ALA A 88 -5.47 -7.71 -0.40
N ALA A 89 -4.58 -8.16 -1.28
CA ALA A 89 -4.71 -8.07 -2.74
C ALA A 89 -4.95 -9.46 -3.38
N PRO A 90 -6.19 -10.00 -3.35
CA PRO A 90 -6.49 -11.33 -3.87
C PRO A 90 -6.32 -11.46 -5.40
N ALA A 91 -6.38 -10.35 -6.14
CA ALA A 91 -6.13 -10.33 -7.59
C ALA A 91 -4.63 -10.28 -7.95
N PHE A 92 -3.76 -10.15 -6.94
CA PHE A 92 -2.32 -10.14 -7.17
C PHE A 92 -1.85 -11.56 -7.45
N GLU A 93 -1.55 -11.86 -8.71
CA GLU A 93 -0.96 -13.14 -9.09
C GLU A 93 0.48 -13.21 -8.56
N VAL A 94 0.71 -14.04 -7.55
CA VAL A 94 2.07 -14.40 -7.15
C VAL A 94 2.61 -15.34 -8.21
N GLY A 95 3.38 -14.79 -9.16
CA GLY A 95 4.00 -15.61 -10.20
C GLY A 95 4.92 -16.67 -9.61
N GLU A 96 4.64 -17.96 -9.88
CA GLU A 96 5.49 -19.10 -9.49
C GLU A 96 6.80 -19.22 -10.30
N ASN A 97 7.14 -18.25 -11.14
CA ASN A 97 8.28 -18.36 -12.07
C ASN A 97 9.43 -17.43 -11.70
N TRP A 98 10.13 -17.73 -10.60
CA TRP A 98 11.54 -17.35 -10.46
C TRP A 98 12.41 -18.52 -10.91
N ASN A 99 12.48 -18.74 -12.23
CA ASN A 99 13.57 -19.53 -12.79
C ASN A 99 14.84 -18.66 -12.68
N TYR A 100 15.61 -18.86 -11.61
CA TYR A 100 17.00 -18.44 -11.57
C TYR A 100 17.75 -19.27 -12.61
N GLY A 101 18.01 -18.66 -13.77
CA GLY A 101 18.99 -19.15 -14.75
C GLY A 101 20.41 -18.93 -14.26
#